data_AF-A0A3D0EW19-F1
#
_entry.id   AF-A0A3D0EW19-F1
#
_cell.length_a   1.000
_cell.length_b   1.000
_cell.length_c   1.000
_cell.angle_alpha   90.00
_cell.angle_beta   90.00
_cell.angle_gamma   90.00
#
_symmetry.space_group_name_H-M   'P 1'
#
loop_
_entity.id
_entity.type
_entity.pdbx_description
1 polymer ?
#
loop_
_entity_poly.entity_id
_entity_poly.type
_entity_poly.pdbx_seq_one_letter_code
_entity_poly.pdbx_strand_id
1 'polypeptide(L)'
;MHSLLWINGLSVLGYLMLFLGVIYLDIKVFPDWEVLSNPPVVVLSLIQASSDTSGLKEITLLLHEHLVDQTVVVNELINKTIFWMRTHFFIALCLFIVNLILMFKLRTKRYL
;
A
#
# COMPACT_ATOMS: atom_id res chain seq x y z
N MET A 1 -3.44 -29.35 -25.25
CA MET A 1 -4.06 -29.46 -23.89
C MET A 1 -3.03 -29.53 -22.76
N HIS A 2 -1.94 -30.29 -22.90
CA HIS A 2 -0.90 -30.41 -21.85
C HIS A 2 -0.19 -29.09 -21.55
N SER A 3 0.16 -28.29 -22.57
CA SER A 3 0.82 -26.99 -22.40
C SER A 3 -0.05 -25.99 -21.63
N LEU A 4 -1.37 -25.99 -21.86
CA LEU A 4 -2.33 -25.13 -21.15
C LEU A 4 -2.45 -25.49 -19.66
N LEU A 5 -2.29 -26.77 -19.31
CA LEU A 5 -2.27 -27.22 -17.91
C LEU A 5 -0.99 -26.77 -17.20
N TRP A 6 0.16 -26.85 -17.87
CA TRP A 6 1.44 -26.35 -17.33
C TRP A 6 1.43 -24.83 -17.14
N ILE A 7 0.91 -24.07 -18.12
CA ILE A 7 0.79 -22.61 -18.03
C ILE A 7 -0.12 -22.21 -16.86
N ASN A 8 -1.27 -22.89 -16.69
CA ASN A 8 -2.13 -22.66 -15.53
C ASN A 8 -1.46 -23.03 -14.20
N GLY A 9 -0.73 -24.15 -14.14
CA GLY A 9 0.00 -24.55 -12.94
C GLY A 9 1.10 -23.55 -12.56
N LEU A 10 1.83 -23.02 -13.54
CA LEU A 10 2.84 -21.98 -13.31
C LEU A 10 2.19 -20.65 -12.88
N SER A 11 1.05 -20.30 -13.46
CA SER A 11 0.27 -19.12 -13.06
C SER A 11 -0.24 -19.24 -11.62
N VAL A 12 -0.68 -20.43 -11.20
CA VAL A 12 -1.04 -20.74 -9.80
C VAL A 12 0.13 -20.53 -8.86
N LEU A 13 1.31 -21.04 -9.20
CA LEU A 13 2.52 -20.86 -8.38
C LEU A 13 2.93 -19.39 -8.27
N GLY A 14 2.91 -18.66 -9.38
CA GLY A 14 3.19 -17.23 -9.39
C GLY A 14 2.19 -16.44 -8.54
N TYR A 15 0.90 -16.77 -8.64
CA TYR A 15 -0.14 -16.16 -7.82
C TYR A 15 0.06 -16.46 -6.33
N LEU A 16 0.45 -17.69 -5.98
CA LEU A 16 0.75 -18.09 -4.60
C LEU A 16 1.94 -17.29 -4.03
N MET A 17 2.99 -17.05 -4.82
CA MET A 17 4.11 -16.20 -4.40
C MET A 17 3.67 -14.76 -4.13
N LEU A 18 2.87 -14.18 -5.03
CA LEU A 18 2.31 -12.83 -4.84
C LEU A 18 1.42 -12.77 -3.60
N PHE A 19 0.63 -13.82 -3.37
CA PHE A 19 -0.22 -13.97 -2.18
C PHE A 19 0.56 -13.95 -0.88
N LEU A 20 1.63 -14.74 -0.81
CA LEU A 20 2.53 -14.74 0.35
C LEU A 20 3.24 -13.39 0.53
N GLY A 21 3.61 -12.73 -0.58
CA GLY A 21 4.20 -11.39 -0.56
C GLY A 21 3.26 -10.35 0.07
N VAL A 22 1.99 -10.31 -0.33
CA VAL A 22 1.01 -9.37 0.24
C VAL A 22 0.75 -9.68 1.72
N ILE A 23 0.66 -10.94 2.12
CA ILE A 23 0.53 -11.32 3.53
C ILE A 23 1.75 -10.86 4.34
N TYR A 24 2.96 -11.04 3.80
CA TYR A 24 4.18 -10.57 4.44
C TYR A 24 4.15 -9.05 4.64
N LEU A 25 3.76 -8.29 3.62
CA LEU A 25 3.61 -6.84 3.72
C LEU A 25 2.62 -6.46 4.83
N ASP A 26 1.47 -7.13 4.90
CA ASP A 26 0.43 -6.88 5.90
C ASP A 26 0.85 -7.19 7.34
N ILE A 27 1.65 -8.24 7.54
CA ILE A 27 2.04 -8.70 8.89
C ILE A 27 3.34 -8.04 9.37
N LYS A 28 4.28 -7.74 8.47
CA LYS A 28 5.64 -7.33 8.83
C LYS A 28 6.03 -5.93 8.38
N VAL A 29 5.41 -5.39 7.34
CA VAL A 29 5.83 -4.10 6.79
C VAL A 29 4.87 -3.00 7.21
N PHE A 30 3.57 -3.15 6.98
CA PHE A 30 2.60 -2.11 7.30
C PHE A 30 2.39 -1.82 8.79
N PRO A 31 2.45 -2.80 9.72
CA PRO A 31 2.33 -2.51 11.14
C PRO A 31 3.47 -1.64 11.68
N ASP A 32 4.67 -1.83 11.12
CA ASP A 32 5.89 -1.12 11.50
C ASP A 32 6.16 0.09 10.57
N TRP A 33 5.27 0.37 9.61
CA TRP A 33 5.41 1.50 8.70
C TRP A 33 5.04 2.79 9.44
N GLU A 34 6.04 3.48 9.97
CA GLU A 34 5.85 4.78 10.59
C GLU A 34 5.32 5.78 9.55
N VAL A 35 4.13 6.29 9.83
CA VAL A 35 3.51 7.44 9.16
C VAL A 35 4.49 8.61 9.25
N LEU A 36 4.71 9.36 8.16
CA LEU A 36 5.60 10.52 8.19
C LEU A 36 5.19 11.43 9.34
N SER A 37 6.12 11.70 10.24
CA SER A 37 5.86 12.50 11.43
C SER A 37 5.67 13.96 11.05
N ASN A 38 4.61 14.57 11.57
CA ASN A 38 4.44 16.02 11.41
C ASN A 38 5.65 16.76 12.01
N PRO A 39 6.02 17.92 11.45
CA PRO A 39 7.00 18.82 12.06
C PRO A 39 6.72 19.05 13.56
N PRO A 40 7.73 19.02 14.44
CA PRO A 40 7.53 19.15 15.88
C PRO A 40 6.94 20.51 16.24
N VAL A 41 5.90 20.52 17.10
CA VAL A 41 5.24 21.74 17.57
C VAL A 41 6.20 22.68 18.32
N VAL A 42 7.29 22.14 18.89
CA VAL A 42 8.36 22.93 19.52
C VAL A 42 9.08 23.83 18.50
N VAL A 43 9.18 23.42 17.24
CA VAL A 43 9.77 24.26 16.18
C VAL A 43 8.86 25.46 15.90
N LEU A 44 7.54 25.25 15.85
CA LEU A 44 6.57 26.32 15.67
C LEU A 44 6.65 27.37 16.80
N SER A 45 6.73 26.92 18.06
CA SER A 45 6.82 27.85 19.20
C SER A 45 8.12 28.65 19.21
N LEU A 46 9.24 28.06 18.78
CA LEU A 46 10.52 28.76 18.61
C LEU A 46 10.47 29.80 17.48
N ILE A 47 9.82 29.48 16.35
CA ILE A 47 9.62 30.44 15.25
C ILE A 47 8.75 31.60 15.71
N GLN A 48 7.67 31.33 16.45
CA GLN A 48 6.75 32.35 16.96
C GLN A 48 7.40 33.24 18.02
N ALA A 49 8.23 32.67 18.90
CA ALA A 49 8.99 33.38 19.92
C ALA A 49 10.18 34.18 19.37
N SER A 50 10.56 33.95 18.11
CA SER A 50 11.61 34.73 17.46
C SER A 50 11.26 36.22 17.43
N SER A 51 12.20 37.05 17.89
CA SER A 51 12.13 38.52 17.85
C SER A 51 12.48 39.10 16.47
N ASP A 52 12.67 38.24 15.47
CA ASP A 52 13.01 38.65 14.12
C ASP A 52 11.82 39.42 13.50
N THR A 53 12.07 40.69 13.17
CA THR A 53 11.11 41.60 12.52
C THR A 53 11.24 41.59 11.00
N SER A 54 12.20 40.83 10.46
CA SER A 54 12.35 40.59 9.04
C SER A 54 11.33 39.55 8.55
N GLY A 55 11.01 39.58 7.25
CA GLY A 55 10.08 38.61 6.63
C GLY A 55 10.50 37.14 6.74
N LEU A 56 11.70 36.84 7.27
CA LEU A 56 12.16 35.48 7.54
C LEU A 56 11.25 34.73 8.51
N LYS A 57 10.67 35.42 9.51
CA LYS A 57 9.73 34.80 10.45
C LYS A 57 8.49 34.28 9.72
N GLU A 58 7.89 35.11 8.87
CA GLU A 58 6.71 34.76 8.07
C GLU A 58 7.01 33.64 7.07
N ILE A 59 8.16 33.71 6.39
CA ILE A 59 8.60 32.65 5.46
C ILE A 59 8.78 31.32 6.20
N THR A 60 9.37 31.34 7.41
CA THR A 60 9.61 30.12 8.18
C THR A 60 8.30 29.52 8.71
N LEU A 61 7.32 30.36 9.10
CA LEU A 61 5.97 29.90 9.45
C LEU A 61 5.27 29.24 8.25
N LEU A 62 5.29 29.87 7.08
CA LEU A 62 4.73 29.32 5.85
C LEU A 62 5.37 27.98 5.48
N LEU A 63 6.69 27.86 5.64
CA LEU A 63 7.40 26.61 5.37
C LEU A 63 6.99 25.51 6.35
N HIS A 64 6.83 25.83 7.63
CA HIS A 64 6.35 24.88 8.64
C HIS A 64 4.93 24.40 8.31
N GLU A 65 4.00 25.31 7.99
CA GLU A 65 2.63 24.98 7.59
C GLU A 65 2.60 24.11 6.33
N HIS A 66 3.40 24.46 5.32
CA HIS A 66 3.50 23.68 4.09
C HIS A 66 4.03 22.25 4.34
N LEU A 67 5.02 22.10 5.20
CA LEU A 67 5.55 20.77 5.56
C LEU A 67 4.54 19.92 6.33
N VAL A 68 3.74 20.53 7.22
CA VAL A 68 2.62 19.85 7.89
C VAL A 68 1.61 19.37 6.85
N ASP A 69 1.17 20.25 5.95
CA ASP A 69 0.18 19.92 4.92
C ASP A 69 0.68 18.81 3.98
N GLN A 70 1.91 18.93 3.48
CA GLN A 70 2.53 17.88 2.66
C GLN A 70 2.62 16.54 3.39
N THR A 71 2.98 16.55 4.67
CA THR A 71 3.07 15.33 5.48
C THR A 71 1.70 14.65 5.57
N VAL A 72 0.64 15.40 5.82
CA VAL A 72 -0.74 14.88 5.85
C VAL A 72 -1.14 14.29 4.50
N VAL A 73 -0.91 15.02 3.40
CA VAL A 73 -1.26 14.56 2.05
C VAL A 73 -0.51 13.29 1.66
N VAL A 74 0.79 13.20 1.92
CA VAL A 74 1.59 12.01 1.61
C VAL A 74 1.11 10.82 2.42
N ASN A 75 0.84 11.01 3.72
CA ASN A 75 0.32 9.94 4.56
C ASN A 75 -1.06 9.44 4.10
N GLU A 76 -1.95 10.35 3.69
CA GLU A 76 -3.24 9.98 3.11
C GLU A 76 -3.07 9.20 1.80
N LEU A 77 -2.14 9.60 0.93
CA LEU A 77 -1.85 8.93 -0.32
C LEU A 77 -1.28 7.51 -0.10
N ILE A 78 -0.40 7.34 0.88
CA ILE A 78 0.13 6.03 1.28
C ILE A 78 -1.04 5.14 1.77
N ASN A 79 -1.87 5.65 2.67
CA ASN A 79 -3.02 4.91 3.20
C ASN A 79 -4.00 4.49 2.09
N LYS A 80 -4.31 5.39 1.16
CA LYS A 80 -5.15 5.09 -0.02
C LYS A 80 -4.50 4.03 -0.90
N THR A 81 -3.19 4.11 -1.13
CA THR A 81 -2.44 3.12 -1.92
C THR A 81 -2.51 1.74 -1.29
N ILE A 82 -2.27 1.63 0.02
CA ILE A 82 -2.35 0.37 0.76
C ILE A 82 -3.77 -0.21 0.66
N PHE A 83 -4.80 0.62 0.84
CA PHE A 83 -6.19 0.20 0.70
C PHE A 83 -6.51 -0.35 -0.70
N TRP A 84 -6.10 0.36 -1.76
CA TRP A 84 -6.33 -0.09 -3.13
C TRP A 84 -5.55 -1.35 -3.47
N MET A 85 -4.32 -1.49 -2.98
CA MET A 85 -3.54 -2.72 -3.12
C MET A 85 -4.27 -3.91 -2.49
N ARG A 86 -4.72 -3.77 -1.23
CA ARG A 86 -5.48 -4.82 -0.53
C ARG A 86 -6.77 -5.17 -1.26
N THR A 87 -7.50 -4.16 -1.75
CA THR A 87 -8.75 -4.34 -2.50
C THR A 87 -8.51 -5.11 -3.81
N HIS A 88 -7.51 -4.68 -4.59
CA HIS A 88 -7.11 -5.35 -5.82
C HIS A 88 -6.73 -6.81 -5.56
N PHE A 89 -5.96 -7.04 -4.50
CA PHE A 89 -5.56 -8.37 -4.08
C PHE A 89 -6.75 -9.27 -3.75
N PHE A 90 -7.72 -8.78 -2.97
CA PHE A 90 -8.94 -9.52 -2.65
C PHE A 90 -9.76 -9.88 -3.91
N ILE A 91 -9.91 -8.93 -4.84
CA ILE A 91 -10.60 -9.20 -6.11
C ILE A 91 -9.87 -10.27 -6.92
N ALA A 92 -8.54 -10.15 -7.02
CA ALA A 92 -7.71 -11.13 -7.71
C ALA A 92 -7.82 -12.51 -7.05
N LEU A 93 -7.93 -12.59 -5.72
CA LEU A 93 -8.04 -13.85 -4.99
C LEU A 93 -9.37 -14.54 -5.28
N CYS A 94 -10.47 -13.78 -5.32
CA CYS A 94 -11.78 -14.29 -5.72
C CYS A 94 -11.73 -14.86 -7.15
N LEU A 95 -11.14 -14.13 -8.10
CA LEU A 95 -10.97 -14.62 -9.48
C LEU A 95 -10.11 -15.88 -9.54
N PHE A 96 -9.06 -15.94 -8.74
CA PHE A 96 -8.18 -17.10 -8.64
C PHE A 96 -8.92 -18.34 -8.10
N ILE A 97 -9.72 -18.19 -7.03
CA ILE A 97 -10.54 -19.28 -6.49
C ILE A 97 -11.55 -19.78 -7.54
N VAL A 98 -12.22 -18.86 -8.24
CA VAL A 98 -13.14 -19.22 -9.33
C VAL A 98 -12.41 -19.98 -10.43
N ASN A 99 -11.21 -19.55 -10.82
CA ASN A 99 -10.38 -20.24 -11.81
C ASN A 99 -10.04 -21.67 -11.36
N LEU A 100 -9.61 -21.86 -10.11
CA LEU A 100 -9.33 -23.18 -9.55
C LEU A 100 -10.57 -24.09 -9.60
N ILE A 101 -11.74 -23.60 -9.17
CA ILE A 101 -12.99 -24.36 -9.20
C ILE A 101 -13.34 -24.80 -10.63
N LEU A 102 -13.22 -23.90 -11.60
CA LEU A 102 -13.47 -24.21 -13.01
C LEU A 102 -12.48 -25.27 -13.54
N MET A 103 -11.21 -25.17 -13.18
CA MET A 103 -10.21 -26.17 -13.54
C MET A 103 -10.53 -27.55 -12.95
N PHE A 104 -10.89 -27.63 -11.66
CA PHE A 104 -11.30 -28.90 -11.04
C PHE A 104 -12.51 -29.51 -11.76
N LYS A 105 -13.55 -28.71 -12.04
CA LYS A 105 -14.74 -29.16 -12.76
C LYS A 105 -14.42 -29.67 -14.17
N LEU A 106 -13.55 -28.98 -14.90
CA LEU A 106 -13.10 -29.39 -16.23
C LEU A 106 -12.25 -30.67 -16.21
N ARG A 107 -11.47 -30.89 -15.15
CA ARG A 107 -10.69 -32.11 -14.98
C ARG A 107 -11.61 -33.30 -14.70
N THR A 108 -12.59 -33.14 -13.81
CA THR A 108 -13.58 -34.20 -13.50
C THR A 108 -14.38 -34.63 -14.73
N LYS A 109 -14.79 -33.68 -15.59
CA LYS A 109 -15.48 -33.98 -16.86
C LYS A 109 -14.62 -34.68 -17.92
N ARG A 110 -13.28 -34.64 -17.80
CA ARG A 110 -12.36 -35.25 -18.77
C ARG A 110 -11.95 -36.68 -18.39
N TYR A 111 -12.26 -37.10 -17.16
CA TYR A 111 -12.00 -38.45 -16.63
C TYR A 111 -13.27 -39.32 -16.53
N LEU A 112 -14.45 -38.73 -16.78
CA LEU A 112 -15.74 -39.40 -17.02
C LEU A 112 -15.99 -39.45 -18.52
#